data_AF-A0A0V1M0V4-F1
#
_entry.id   AF-A0A0V1M0V4-F1
#
_cell.length_a   1.000
_cell.length_b   1.000
_cell.length_c   1.000
_cell.angle_alpha   90.00
_cell.angle_beta   90.00
_cell.angle_gamma   90.00
#
_symmetry.space_group_name_H-M   'P 1'
#
loop_
_entity.id
_entity.type
_entity.pdbx_description
1 polymer ?
#
loop_
_entity_poly.entity_id
_entity_poly.type
_entity_poly.pdbx_seq_one_letter_code
_entity_poly.pdbx_strand_id
1 'polypeptide(L)'
;LEAVFTQLRNAGLTLKGSKCKIGVSEVRYLGHVFSAKGIAPCPSKTAAVKSWPVPADKTSLKRFLGLTSYYRRFMESYATIAAPLEQPGSL
;
A
#
# COMPACT_ATOMS: atom_id res chain seq x y z
N LEU A 1 -3.00 -26.51 2.76
CA LEU A 1 -3.42 -25.75 3.97
C LEU A 1 -3.26 -26.57 5.26
N GLU A 2 -3.60 -27.87 5.22
CA GLU A 2 -3.47 -28.80 6.34
C GLU A 2 -2.12 -28.73 7.07
N ALA A 3 -1.00 -28.77 6.33
CA ALA A 3 0.35 -28.67 6.91
C ALA A 3 0.55 -27.41 7.79
N VAL A 4 -0.02 -26.26 7.39
CA VAL A 4 0.08 -24.99 8.14
C VAL A 4 -0.71 -25.09 9.46
N PHE A 5 -1.92 -25.65 9.41
CA PHE A 5 -2.74 -25.83 10.60
C PHE A 5 -2.18 -26.85 11.57
N THR A 6 -1.60 -27.93 11.07
CA THR A 6 -0.89 -28.91 11.89
C THR A 6 0.28 -28.25 12.62
N GLN A 7 1.08 -27.41 11.93
CA GLN A 7 2.19 -26.75 12.61
C GLN A 7 1.75 -25.71 13.64
N LEU A 8 0.71 -24.92 13.35
CA LEU A 8 0.16 -23.99 14.33
C LEU A 8 -0.32 -24.74 15.59
N ARG A 9 -0.97 -25.90 15.42
CA ARG A 9 -1.41 -26.74 16.54
C ARG A 9 -0.23 -27.31 17.33
N ASN A 10 0.80 -27.82 16.65
CA ASN A 10 2.00 -28.35 17.29
C ASN A 10 2.74 -27.27 18.09
N ALA A 11 2.72 -26.02 17.61
CA ALA A 11 3.28 -24.86 18.30
C ALA A 11 2.38 -24.30 19.42
N GLY A 12 1.22 -24.90 19.69
CA GLY A 12 0.26 -24.42 20.70
C GLY A 12 -0.46 -23.11 20.33
N LEU A 13 -0.44 -22.71 19.05
CA LEU A 13 -1.07 -21.49 18.56
C LEU A 13 -2.53 -21.76 18.17
N THR A 14 -3.42 -20.86 18.61
CA THR A 14 -4.85 -20.91 18.26
C THR A 14 -5.22 -19.78 17.31
N LEU A 15 -5.95 -20.11 16.25
CA LEU A 15 -6.46 -19.14 15.29
C LEU A 15 -7.81 -18.59 15.74
N LYS A 16 -7.97 -17.26 15.68
CA LYS A 16 -9.28 -16.63 15.82
C LYS A 16 -10.01 -16.69 14.48
N GLY A 17 -10.95 -17.62 14.32
CA GLY A 17 -11.68 -17.83 13.06
C GLY A 17 -12.28 -16.55 12.47
N SER A 18 -12.78 -15.64 13.30
CA SER A 18 -13.34 -14.35 12.87
C SER A 18 -12.33 -13.41 12.19
N LYS A 19 -11.02 -13.66 12.32
CA LYS A 19 -9.93 -12.89 11.69
C LYS A 19 -9.30 -13.64 10.51
N CYS A 20 -9.60 -14.92 10.32
CA CYS A 20 -9.06 -15.73 9.25
C CYS A 20 -9.93 -15.59 7.99
N LYS A 21 -9.30 -15.28 6.85
CA LYS A 21 -9.95 -15.31 5.54
C LYS A 21 -9.24 -16.36 4.69
N ILE A 22 -9.95 -17.42 4.33
CA ILE A 22 -9.40 -18.59 3.63
C ILE A 22 -10.33 -18.90 2.45
N GLY A 23 -9.77 -19.24 1.30
CA GLY A 23 -10.55 -19.56 0.09
C GLY A 23 -11.27 -18.35 -0.52
N VAL A 24 -10.84 -17.12 -0.20
CA VAL A 24 -11.40 -15.88 -0.74
C VAL A 24 -10.64 -15.43 -2.00
N SER A 25 -11.34 -14.79 -2.94
CA SER A 25 -10.74 -14.22 -4.16
C SER A 25 -9.85 -13.00 -3.90
N GLU A 26 -10.06 -12.32 -2.77
CA GLU A 26 -9.27 -11.19 -2.32
C GLU A 26 -9.06 -11.17 -0.80
N VAL A 27 -7.88 -10.74 -0.36
CA VAL A 27 -7.57 -10.55 1.06
C VAL A 27 -6.84 -9.24 1.30
N ARG A 28 -7.21 -8.55 2.39
CA ARG A 28 -6.55 -7.33 2.86
C ARG A 28 -5.51 -7.69 3.92
N TYR A 29 -4.26 -7.34 3.68
CA TYR A 29 -3.17 -7.64 4.61
C TYR A 29 -2.09 -6.54 4.53
N LEU A 30 -1.64 -6.07 5.70
CA LEU A 30 -0.60 -5.02 5.85
C LEU A 30 -0.82 -3.75 4.99
N GLY A 31 -2.08 -3.35 4.78
CA GLY A 31 -2.41 -2.16 3.98
C GLY A 31 -2.38 -2.39 2.46
N HIS A 32 -2.33 -3.65 2.03
CA HIS A 32 -2.44 -4.08 0.64
C HIS A 32 -3.65 -4.99 0.44
N VAL A 33 -4.13 -5.04 -0.81
CA VAL A 33 -5.11 -5.99 -1.30
C VAL A 33 -4.37 -7.00 -2.17
N PHE A 34 -4.51 -8.28 -1.83
CA PHE A 34 -3.98 -9.40 -2.61
C PHE A 34 -5.13 -10.05 -3.34
N SER A 35 -4.99 -10.21 -4.65
CA SER A 35 -5.99 -10.81 -5.53
C SER A 35 -5.32 -11.57 -6.67
N ALA A 36 -6.12 -12.23 -7.52
CA ALA A 36 -5.62 -12.85 -8.74
C ALA A 36 -4.92 -11.86 -9.70
N LYS A 37 -5.22 -10.56 -9.61
CA LYS A 37 -4.57 -9.50 -10.41
C LYS A 37 -3.21 -9.07 -9.84
N GLY A 38 -2.80 -9.62 -8.70
CA GLY A 38 -1.58 -9.26 -7.98
C GLY A 38 -1.84 -8.43 -6.72
N ILE A 39 -0.83 -7.65 -6.34
CA ILE A 39 -0.80 -6.84 -5.12
C ILE A 39 -1.16 -5.40 -5.46
N ALA A 40 -2.16 -4.85 -4.79
CA ALA A 40 -2.54 -3.45 -4.91
C ALA A 40 -2.50 -2.74 -3.55
N PRO A 41 -2.25 -1.42 -3.50
CA PRO A 41 -2.42 -0.67 -2.25
C PRO A 41 -3.89 -0.61 -1.86
N CYS A 42 -4.19 -0.64 -0.56
CA CYS A 42 -5.56 -0.49 -0.09
C CYS A 42 -6.16 0.85 -0.56
N PRO A 43 -7.41 0.87 -1.08
CA PRO A 43 -8.07 2.11 -1.51
C PRO A 43 -8.14 3.20 -0.42
N SER A 44 -8.22 2.81 0.85
CA SER A 44 -8.19 3.74 1.98
C SER A 44 -6.87 4.50 2.10
N LYS A 45 -5.76 3.86 1.73
CA LYS A 45 -4.42 4.45 1.73
C LYS A 45 -4.19 5.37 0.54
N THR A 46 -4.74 5.02 -0.63
CA THR A 46 -4.68 5.87 -1.83
C THR A 46 -5.67 7.05 -1.77
N ALA A 47 -6.74 6.94 -0.99
CA ALA A 47 -7.70 8.03 -0.80
C ALA A 47 -7.04 9.29 -0.22
N ALA A 48 -6.16 9.13 0.76
CA ALA A 48 -5.42 10.25 1.36
C ALA A 48 -4.52 10.99 0.35
N VAL A 49 -3.94 10.25 -0.60
CA VAL A 49 -3.15 10.85 -1.70
C VAL A 49 -4.09 11.58 -2.67
N LYS A 50 -5.25 11.00 -2.98
CA LYS A 50 -6.24 11.60 -3.89
C LYS A 50 -6.90 12.85 -3.31
N SER A 51 -7.08 12.92 -1.99
CA SER A 51 -7.65 14.07 -1.29
C SER A 51 -6.59 15.09 -0.85
N TRP A 52 -5.32 14.87 -1.18
CA TRP A 52 -4.25 15.77 -0.77
C TRP A 52 -4.42 17.13 -1.49
N PRO A 53 -4.39 18.26 -0.77
CA PRO A 53 -4.53 19.58 -1.40
C PRO A 53 -3.35 19.88 -2.31
N VAL A 54 -3.57 20.65 -3.38
CA VAL A 54 -2.49 21.07 -4.28
C VAL A 54 -1.41 21.79 -3.46
N PRO A 55 -0.15 21.31 -3.46
CA PRO A 55 0.92 21.96 -2.72
C PRO A 55 1.11 23.41 -3.18
N ALA A 56 1.12 24.34 -2.24
CA ALA A 56 1.28 25.78 -2.52
C ALA A 56 2.73 26.26 -2.32
N ASP A 57 3.59 25.44 -1.72
CA ASP A 57 4.95 25.80 -1.36
C ASP A 57 5.91 24.60 -1.46
N LYS A 58 7.21 24.89 -1.56
CA LYS A 58 8.25 23.86 -1.74
C LYS A 58 8.28 22.84 -0.59
N THR A 59 7.86 23.22 0.62
CA THR A 59 7.82 22.32 1.79
C THR A 59 6.62 21.37 1.69
N SER A 60 5.43 21.87 1.34
CA SER A 60 4.26 21.03 1.11
C SER A 60 4.45 20.09 -0.08
N LEU A 61 5.16 20.52 -1.13
CA LEU A 61 5.52 19.66 -2.26
C LEU A 61 6.44 18.52 -1.84
N LYS A 62 7.50 18.80 -1.08
CA LYS A 62 8.40 17.76 -0.54
C LYS A 62 7.66 16.76 0.35
N ARG A 63 6.71 17.22 1.18
CA ARG A 63 5.87 16.33 2.01
C ARG A 63 5.01 15.40 1.14
N PHE A 64 4.41 15.94 0.08
CA PHE A 64 3.60 15.15 -0.85
C PHE A 64 4.44 14.12 -1.62
N LEU A 65 5.62 14.50 -2.10
CA LEU A 65 6.56 13.58 -2.75
C LEU A 65 7.03 12.48 -1.78
N GLY A 66 7.33 12.83 -0.53
CA GLY A 66 7.63 11.86 0.53
C GLY A 66 6.51 10.84 0.72
N LEU A 67 5.25 11.27 0.78
CA LEU A 67 4.09 10.39 0.89
C LEU A 67 3.92 9.47 -0.33
N THR A 68 3.99 10.04 -1.53
CA THR A 68 3.77 9.29 -2.79
C THR A 68 4.88 8.30 -3.09
N SER A 69 6.11 8.55 -2.61
CA SER A 69 7.25 7.65 -2.76
C SER A 69 6.99 6.25 -2.18
N TYR A 70 6.17 6.13 -1.14
CA TYR A 70 5.76 4.84 -0.56
C TYR A 70 4.99 3.96 -1.56
N TYR A 71 4.26 4.59 -2.50
CA TYR A 71 3.46 3.90 -3.51
C TYR A 71 4.17 3.76 -4.86
N ARG A 72 5.44 4.16 -4.98
CA ARG A 72 6.20 4.14 -6.25
C ARG A 72 6.18 2.80 -6.98
N ARG A 73 6.10 1.68 -6.26
CA ARG A 73 6.03 0.31 -6.85
C ARG A 73 4.73 0.06 -7.62
N PHE A 74 3.68 0.81 -7.34
CA PHE A 74 2.36 0.70 -7.96
C PHE A 74 2.07 1.83 -8.96
N MET A 75 3.02 2.75 -9.14
CA MET A 75 2.94 3.87 -10.06
C MET A 75 3.94 3.68 -11.17
N GLU A 76 3.45 3.41 -12.37
CA GLU A 76 4.29 3.33 -13.56
C GLU A 76 4.98 4.67 -13.81
N SER A 77 6.28 4.63 -14.13
CA SER A 77 7.08 5.82 -14.44
C SER A 77 7.09 6.90 -13.34
N TYR A 78 6.93 6.52 -12.06
CA TYR A 78 6.92 7.47 -10.94
C TYR A 78 8.11 8.44 -10.96
N ALA A 79 9.33 7.94 -11.20
CA ALA A 79 10.53 8.77 -11.23
C ALA A 79 10.45 9.85 -12.32
N THR A 80 9.94 9.51 -13.51
CA THR A 80 9.76 10.45 -14.62
C THR A 80 8.72 11.52 -14.29
N ILE A 81 7.64 11.14 -13.59
CA ILE A 81 6.57 12.06 -13.18
C ILE A 81 7.03 12.99 -12.04
N ALA A 82 7.79 12.46 -11.07
CA ALA A 82 8.28 13.20 -9.91
C ALA A 82 9.48 14.11 -10.23
N ALA A 83 10.32 13.74 -11.20
CA ALA A 83 11.52 14.50 -11.59
C ALA A 83 11.28 16.01 -11.82
N PRO A 84 10.30 16.47 -12.62
CA PRO A 84 10.06 17.90 -12.81
C PRO A 84 9.60 18.62 -11.53
N LEU A 85 9.00 17.89 -10.58
CA LEU A 85 8.53 18.44 -9.30
C LEU A 85 9.66 18.59 -8.27
N GLU A 86 10.74 17.82 -8.40
CA GLU A 86 11.90 17.88 -7.50
C GLU A 86 12.89 18.99 -7.87
N GLN A 87 12.77 19.57 -9.07
CA GLN A 87 13.70 20.60 -9.53
C GLN A 87 13.60 21.89 -8.70
N PRO A 88 14.74 22.55 -8.43
CA PRO A 88 14.75 23.86 -7.77
C PRO A 88 14.13 24.92 -8.70
N GLY A 89 12.81 25.05 -8.66
CA GLY A 89 12.03 25.97 -9.50
C GLY A 89 10.58 25.54 -9.76
N SER A 90 10.15 24.37 -9.27
CA SER A 90 8.84 23.74 -9.56
C SER A 90 7.61 24.33 -8.85
N LEU A 91 7.75 25.47 -8.15
CA LEU A 91 6.67 26.26 -7.53
C LEU A 91 7.09 27.72 -7.48
#